data_AF-A0A8J2KJM4-F1
#
_entry.id   AF-A0A8J2KJM4-F1
#
_cell.length_a   1.000
_cell.length_b   1.000
_cell.length_c   1.000
_cell.angle_alpha   90.00
_cell.angle_beta   90.00
_cell.angle_gamma   90.00
#
_symmetry.space_group_name_H-M   'P 1'
#
loop_
_entity.id
_entity.type
_entity.pdbx_description
1 polymer ?
#
loop_
_entity_poly.entity_id
_entity_poly.type
_entity_poly.pdbx_seq_one_letter_code
_entity_poly.pdbx_strand_id
1 'polypeptide(L)'
;SDNIIQTLSKVLEDFEIRKGQIYSAATDNRSNFVKAFSDLDQDYTSAEILDDDNLDVNESEETTDEEINDECDVMDTVGDTYCVEFLRCAAHTLQLAVLKFLKNSNNQKIILSARKLVRILRTPNVRYVLASQGKSPPVINVETRWSSTHDMLDSLLKLKETCIELENSKVLKTNLTPHNWNCVENLVALLKPAKVTTMIFQNEFLTAREFYESWTKLKFDIEAHKNPQSKLFLDLIEIRKNQLLQQDAILAALYMYPRYKSLVNPSDVPRVREFIISVAKKRRLLLIRQENESDEYVASIDLEIPGCAGDPYESLLVSSDRTMRTDARVNGK
;
A
#
# COMPACT_ATOMS: atom_id res chain seq x y z
N SER A 1 21.16 2.12 -11.30
CA SER A 1 20.53 0.81 -11.51
C SER A 1 21.57 -0.29 -11.56
N ASP A 2 22.70 -0.10 -12.25
CA ASP A 2 23.68 -1.15 -12.61
C ASP A 2 24.16 -2.03 -11.43
N ASN A 3 24.48 -1.45 -10.27
CA ASN A 3 24.85 -2.23 -9.08
C ASN A 3 23.71 -3.11 -8.52
N ILE A 4 22.44 -2.68 -8.66
CA ILE A 4 21.26 -3.44 -8.22
C ILE A 4 21.08 -4.65 -9.13
N ILE A 5 21.19 -4.46 -10.44
CA ILE A 5 21.07 -5.53 -11.44
C ILE A 5 22.16 -6.58 -11.23
N GLN A 6 23.42 -6.15 -11.08
CA GLN A 6 24.54 -7.07 -10.86
C GLN A 6 24.35 -7.91 -9.59
N THR A 7 23.90 -7.27 -8.51
CA THR A 7 23.61 -7.99 -7.26
C THR A 7 22.46 -8.97 -7.44
N LEU A 8 21.39 -8.57 -8.13
CA LEU A 8 20.23 -9.42 -8.37
C LEU A 8 20.58 -10.60 -9.27
N SER A 9 21.29 -10.39 -10.37
CA SER A 9 21.78 -11.47 -11.24
C SER A 9 22.62 -12.47 -10.46
N LYS A 10 23.55 -11.99 -9.61
CA LYS A 10 24.36 -12.86 -8.76
C LYS A 10 23.51 -13.69 -7.79
N VAL A 11 22.51 -13.08 -7.15
CA VAL A 11 21.60 -13.82 -6.25
C VAL A 11 20.80 -14.85 -7.02
N LEU A 12 20.30 -14.52 -8.22
CA LEU A 12 19.59 -15.47 -9.06
C LEU A 12 20.49 -16.65 -9.48
N GLU A 13 21.75 -16.38 -9.82
CA GLU A 13 22.76 -17.40 -10.13
C GLU A 13 23.07 -18.29 -8.92
N ASP A 14 23.31 -17.70 -7.74
CA ASP A 14 23.63 -18.42 -6.50
C ASP A 14 22.52 -19.40 -6.08
N PHE A 15 21.27 -19.13 -6.47
CA PHE A 15 20.09 -19.97 -6.20
C PHE A 15 19.59 -20.74 -7.43
N GLU A 16 20.30 -20.69 -8.56
CA GLU A 16 19.94 -21.35 -9.82
C GLU A 16 18.53 -20.97 -10.33
N ILE A 17 18.09 -19.73 -10.07
CA ILE A 17 16.79 -19.20 -10.49
C ILE A 17 16.93 -18.49 -11.82
N ARG A 18 16.26 -18.99 -12.85
CA ARG A 18 16.14 -18.32 -14.16
C ARG A 18 15.19 -17.13 -14.06
N LYS A 19 15.48 -16.05 -14.79
CA LYS A 19 14.62 -14.86 -14.86
C LYS A 19 13.15 -15.20 -15.15
N GLY A 20 12.90 -16.13 -16.07
CA GLY A 20 11.55 -16.55 -16.43
C GLY A 20 10.75 -17.25 -15.32
N GLN A 21 11.43 -17.74 -14.27
CA GLN A 21 10.79 -18.31 -13.07
C GLN A 21 10.33 -17.23 -12.09
N ILE A 22 10.77 -15.99 -12.26
CA ILE A 22 10.35 -14.87 -11.42
C ILE A 22 8.94 -14.48 -11.83
N TYR A 23 7.99 -14.63 -10.89
CA TYR A 23 6.62 -14.20 -11.08
C TYR A 23 6.49 -12.68 -10.91
N SER A 24 6.94 -12.17 -9.76
CA SER A 24 6.80 -10.76 -9.40
C SER A 24 7.93 -10.30 -8.47
N ALA A 25 8.11 -8.99 -8.39
CA ALA A 25 9.02 -8.32 -7.46
C ALA A 25 8.29 -7.16 -6.77
N ALA A 26 8.30 -7.13 -5.44
CA ALA A 26 7.75 -6.03 -4.66
C ALA A 26 8.85 -5.03 -4.27
N THR A 27 8.69 -3.75 -4.60
CA THR A 27 9.71 -2.73 -4.33
C THR A 27 9.12 -1.44 -3.75
N ASP A 28 9.97 -0.55 -3.22
CA ASP A 28 9.55 0.75 -2.69
C ASP A 28 9.27 1.79 -3.80
N ASN A 29 9.05 1.35 -5.05
CA ASN A 29 8.78 2.17 -6.24
C ASN A 29 9.86 3.20 -6.58
N ARG A 30 11.06 3.14 -5.98
CA ARG A 30 12.14 4.05 -6.39
C ARG A 30 12.54 3.77 -7.83
N SER A 31 12.71 4.84 -8.60
CA SER A 31 13.13 4.82 -10.01
C SER A 31 14.34 3.94 -10.29
N ASN A 32 15.28 3.81 -9.34
CA ASN A 32 16.45 2.93 -9.47
C ASN A 32 16.09 1.43 -9.52
N PHE A 33 15.09 0.99 -8.76
CA PHE A 33 14.62 -0.39 -8.79
C PHE A 33 13.74 -0.62 -10.01
N VAL A 34 12.81 0.29 -10.30
CA VAL A 34 11.99 0.23 -11.52
C VAL A 34 12.88 0.08 -12.76
N LYS A 35 13.91 0.92 -12.90
CA LYS A 35 14.88 0.83 -13.98
C LYS A 35 15.68 -0.48 -13.95
N ALA A 36 16.19 -0.88 -12.79
CA ALA A 36 16.99 -2.10 -12.68
C ALA A 36 16.22 -3.35 -13.13
N PHE A 37 14.93 -3.41 -12.84
CA PHE A 37 14.13 -4.54 -13.24
C PHE A 37 13.50 -4.41 -14.63
N SER A 38 13.23 -3.19 -15.11
CA SER A 38 12.99 -2.94 -16.54
C SER A 38 14.19 -3.38 -17.37
N ASP A 39 15.43 -3.12 -16.93
CA ASP A 39 16.63 -3.60 -17.62
C ASP A 39 16.79 -5.15 -17.53
N LEU A 40 16.09 -5.82 -16.61
CA LEU A 40 16.06 -7.28 -16.51
C LEU A 40 15.10 -7.91 -17.52
N ASP A 41 14.09 -7.17 -17.97
CA ASP A 41 13.02 -7.57 -18.86
C ASP A 41 13.13 -6.81 -20.20
N GLN A 42 13.49 -7.51 -21.27
CA GLN A 42 13.88 -6.84 -22.53
C GLN A 42 12.75 -6.05 -23.21
N ASP A 43 11.48 -6.22 -22.80
CA ASP A 43 10.30 -5.56 -23.36
C ASP A 43 9.44 -4.84 -22.29
N TYR A 44 10.05 -4.29 -21.23
CA TYR A 44 9.28 -3.60 -20.20
C TYR A 44 8.65 -2.30 -20.74
N THR A 45 7.39 -2.38 -21.21
CA THR A 45 6.56 -1.20 -21.44
C THR A 45 6.32 -0.58 -20.08
N SER A 46 7.02 0.52 -19.81
CA SER A 46 6.82 1.33 -18.63
C SER A 46 5.37 1.82 -18.66
N ALA A 47 4.44 1.10 -18.03
CA ALA A 47 3.20 1.73 -17.60
C ALA A 47 3.68 2.88 -16.73
N GLU A 48 3.52 4.12 -17.21
CA GLU A 48 4.06 5.31 -16.59
C GLU A 48 3.74 5.25 -15.10
N ILE A 49 4.75 4.93 -14.30
CA ILE A 49 4.69 5.13 -12.86
C ILE A 49 4.81 6.63 -12.74
N LEU A 50 3.69 7.32 -12.93
CA LEU A 50 3.59 8.73 -12.66
C LEU A 50 4.10 8.90 -11.22
N ASP A 51 5.19 9.66 -11.09
CA ASP A 51 5.68 10.20 -9.83
C ASP A 51 4.60 11.19 -9.35
N ASP A 52 3.54 10.62 -8.79
CA ASP A 52 2.33 11.28 -8.31
C ASP A 52 2.56 12.03 -6.98
N ASP A 53 3.83 12.27 -6.66
CA ASP A 53 4.26 13.03 -5.48
C ASP A 53 3.86 14.51 -5.55
N ASN A 54 3.28 14.95 -6.68
CA ASN A 54 2.78 16.31 -6.94
C ASN A 54 1.23 16.45 -7.05
N LEU A 55 0.41 15.53 -6.51
CA LEU A 55 -1.02 15.84 -6.36
C LEU A 55 -1.24 16.98 -5.36
N ASP A 56 -1.19 18.21 -5.82
CA ASP A 56 -1.67 19.35 -5.06
C ASP A 56 -3.20 19.26 -5.01
N VAL A 57 -3.74 19.11 -3.80
CA VAL A 57 -5.19 19.03 -3.59
C VAL A 57 -5.71 20.46 -3.58
N ASN A 58 -5.69 21.10 -4.75
CA ASN A 58 -6.43 22.32 -5.10
C ASN A 58 -6.11 22.70 -6.54
N GLU A 59 -6.89 22.24 -7.51
CA GLU A 59 -7.53 23.10 -8.50
C GLU A 59 -8.57 22.32 -9.32
N SER A 60 -9.53 23.11 -9.80
CA SER A 60 -10.80 22.76 -10.42
C SER A 60 -10.70 21.96 -11.71
N GLU A 61 -11.78 21.25 -11.99
CA GLU A 61 -12.14 20.59 -13.26
C GLU A 61 -11.71 21.37 -14.50
N GLU A 62 -11.00 20.71 -15.41
CA GLU A 62 -11.14 20.90 -16.86
C GLU A 62 -10.63 19.63 -17.55
N THR A 63 -11.57 18.84 -18.09
CA THR A 63 -11.32 17.68 -18.94
C THR A 63 -10.99 18.16 -20.35
N THR A 64 -9.78 17.88 -20.83
CA THR A 64 -9.46 17.95 -22.26
C THR A 64 -9.27 16.53 -22.77
N ASP A 65 -10.22 16.09 -23.59
CA ASP A 65 -10.15 14.85 -24.37
C ASP A 65 -8.99 14.93 -25.37
N GLU A 66 -7.97 14.08 -25.21
CA GLU A 66 -7.02 13.78 -26.28
C GLU A 66 -7.21 12.33 -26.71
N GLU A 67 -7.67 12.17 -27.95
CA GLU A 67 -7.87 10.90 -28.64
C GLU A 67 -6.53 10.16 -28.80
N ILE A 68 -6.37 9.02 -28.10
CA ILE A 68 -5.27 8.09 -28.34
C ILE A 68 -5.68 7.15 -29.46
N ASN A 69 -5.02 7.32 -30.61
CA ASN A 69 -5.18 6.47 -31.79
C ASN A 69 -4.53 5.10 -31.51
N ASP A 70 -5.36 4.08 -31.26
CA ASP A 70 -4.97 2.72 -30.91
C ASP A 70 -4.97 1.83 -32.16
N GLU A 71 -3.84 1.79 -32.87
CA GLU A 71 -3.55 0.76 -33.87
C GLU A 71 -2.14 0.23 -33.62
N CYS A 72 -2.03 -0.85 -32.84
CA CYS A 72 -0.87 -1.72 -32.86
C CYS A 72 -1.28 -3.08 -33.43
N ASP A 73 -0.73 -3.36 -34.61
CA ASP A 73 -0.91 -4.58 -35.40
C ASP A 73 -0.14 -5.71 -34.68
N VAL A 74 -0.86 -6.64 -34.04
CA VAL A 74 -0.26 -7.74 -33.28
C VAL A 74 0.16 -8.84 -34.25
N MET A 75 1.42 -8.80 -34.69
CA MET A 75 2.04 -9.94 -35.34
C MET A 75 2.29 -11.03 -34.29
N ASP A 76 1.51 -12.11 -34.42
CA ASP A 76 1.56 -13.33 -33.62
C ASP A 76 2.93 -14.02 -33.78
N THR A 77 3.90 -13.57 -33.01
CA THR A 77 5.17 -14.28 -32.79
C THR A 77 5.25 -14.55 -31.31
N VAL A 78 5.11 -15.84 -30.95
CA VAL A 78 5.29 -16.35 -29.59
C VAL A 78 6.77 -16.21 -29.23
N GLY A 79 7.19 -14.99 -28.94
CA GLY A 79 8.45 -14.68 -28.29
C GLY A 79 8.36 -15.13 -26.85
N ASP A 80 9.42 -15.79 -26.39
CA ASP A 80 9.68 -16.17 -25.00
C ASP A 80 9.89 -14.92 -24.10
N THR A 81 8.99 -13.94 -24.16
CA THR A 81 9.09 -12.69 -23.38
C THR A 81 8.53 -12.92 -21.99
N TYR A 82 9.44 -13.05 -21.02
CA TYR A 82 9.10 -13.25 -19.61
C TYR A 82 8.94 -11.91 -18.90
N CYS A 83 7.72 -11.41 -18.79
CA CYS A 83 7.45 -10.23 -17.98
C CYS A 83 7.47 -10.57 -16.48
N VAL A 84 8.21 -9.79 -15.69
CA VAL A 84 8.19 -9.82 -14.22
C VAL A 84 7.17 -8.79 -13.74
N GLU A 85 6.24 -9.19 -12.88
CA GLU A 85 5.23 -8.26 -12.36
C GLU A 85 5.79 -7.37 -11.25
N PHE A 86 5.62 -6.05 -11.37
CA PHE A 86 6.12 -5.11 -10.36
C PHE A 86 5.06 -4.73 -9.37
N LEU A 87 5.22 -5.19 -8.14
CA LEU A 87 4.30 -4.88 -7.05
C LEU A 87 4.78 -3.65 -6.28
N ARG A 88 3.87 -2.70 -6.07
CA ARG A 88 4.14 -1.57 -5.19
C ARG A 88 4.13 -2.06 -3.75
N CYS A 89 5.15 -1.71 -2.97
CA CYS A 89 5.20 -2.08 -1.56
C CYS A 89 4.09 -1.37 -0.76
N ALA A 90 3.15 -2.15 -0.20
CA ALA A 90 2.04 -1.62 0.59
C ALA A 90 2.50 -0.74 1.79
N ALA A 91 3.56 -1.16 2.49
CA ALA A 91 4.13 -0.39 3.60
C ALA A 91 4.69 0.96 3.13
N HIS A 92 5.40 0.97 2.01
CA HIS A 92 5.95 2.21 1.43
C HIS A 92 4.82 3.14 0.96
N THR A 93 3.83 2.60 0.26
CA THR A 93 2.68 3.35 -0.25
C THR A 93 1.86 3.99 0.89
N LEU A 94 1.63 3.28 2.00
CA LEU A 94 1.02 3.87 3.20
C LEU A 94 1.92 4.96 3.82
N GLN A 95 3.23 4.72 3.89
CA GLN A 95 4.18 5.72 4.38
C GLN A 95 4.13 7.02 3.56
N LEU A 96 3.95 6.96 2.24
CA LEU A 96 3.80 8.16 1.41
C LEU A 96 2.56 8.97 1.80
N ALA A 97 1.40 8.33 2.02
CA ALA A 97 0.20 9.00 2.52
C ALA A 97 0.44 9.67 3.89
N VAL A 98 1.09 8.95 4.81
CA VAL A 98 1.40 9.48 6.16
C VAL A 98 2.34 10.67 6.08
N LEU A 99 3.40 10.60 5.27
CA LEU A 99 4.34 11.69 5.10
C LEU A 99 3.67 12.94 4.51
N LYS A 100 2.80 12.76 3.51
CA LYS A 100 2.01 13.87 2.94
C LYS A 100 1.09 14.49 3.98
N PHE A 101 0.42 13.68 4.79
CA PHE A 101 -0.39 14.15 5.91
C PHE A 101 0.43 14.95 6.94
N LEU A 102 1.61 14.46 7.33
CA LEU A 102 2.48 15.13 8.30
C LEU A 102 3.10 16.43 7.76
N LYS A 103 3.31 16.53 6.45
CA LYS A 103 3.82 17.74 5.77
C LYS A 103 2.78 18.86 5.66
N ASN A 104 1.50 18.60 5.95
CA ASN A 104 0.49 19.65 6.02
C ASN A 104 0.94 20.77 6.98
N SER A 105 0.82 22.04 6.55
CA SER A 105 1.33 23.22 7.25
C SER A 105 0.94 23.29 8.73
N ASN A 106 -0.29 22.88 9.08
CA ASN A 106 -0.74 22.90 10.47
C ASN A 106 -0.06 21.78 11.28
N ASN A 107 -0.01 20.58 10.74
CA ASN A 107 0.64 19.43 11.38
C ASN A 107 2.14 19.68 11.58
N GLN A 108 2.81 20.23 10.57
CA GLN A 108 4.23 20.53 10.62
C GLN A 108 4.56 21.54 11.73
N LYS A 109 3.75 22.60 11.89
CA LYS A 109 3.93 23.59 12.98
C LYS A 109 3.82 22.93 14.36
N ILE A 110 2.83 22.07 14.57
CA ILE A 110 2.64 21.34 15.83
C ILE A 110 3.84 20.42 16.11
N ILE A 111 4.27 19.66 15.09
CA ILE A 111 5.41 18.73 15.20
C ILE A 111 6.70 19.49 15.54
N LEU A 112 6.96 20.63 14.90
CA LEU A 112 8.14 21.45 15.20
C LEU A 112 8.12 22.00 16.62
N SER A 113 6.97 22.44 17.12
CA SER A 113 6.81 22.88 18.52
C SER A 113 7.03 21.73 19.50
N ALA A 114 6.49 20.54 19.20
CA ALA A 114 6.74 19.33 19.99
C ALA A 114 8.23 18.95 20.00
N ARG A 115 8.91 18.97 18.85
CA ARG A 115 10.37 18.72 18.74
C ARG A 115 11.18 19.68 19.62
N LYS A 116 10.83 20.98 19.62
CA LYS A 116 11.50 21.98 20.47
C LYS A 116 11.32 21.63 21.95
N LEU A 117 10.10 21.29 22.37
CA LEU A 117 9.86 20.92 23.77
C LEU A 117 10.60 19.64 24.17
N VAL A 118 10.61 18.61 23.31
CA VAL A 118 11.36 17.37 23.56
C VAL A 118 12.85 17.64 23.76
N ARG A 119 13.43 18.57 22.98
CA ARG A 119 14.84 18.98 23.16
C ARG A 119 15.07 19.65 24.52
N ILE A 120 14.15 20.50 24.97
CA ILE A 120 14.22 21.15 26.30
C ILE A 120 14.13 20.11 27.42
N LEU A 121 13.18 19.17 27.34
CA LEU A 121 13.00 18.10 28.32
C LEU A 121 14.22 17.18 28.47
N ARG A 122 15.12 17.20 27.48
CA ARG A 122 16.36 16.41 27.47
C ARG A 122 17.59 17.18 27.94
N THR A 123 17.46 18.46 28.28
CA THR A 123 18.54 19.23 28.89
C THR A 123 18.89 18.66 30.27
N PRO A 124 20.16 18.76 30.74
CA PRO A 124 20.58 18.13 32.00
C PRO A 124 19.72 18.52 33.20
N ASN A 125 19.39 19.81 33.34
CA ASN A 125 18.59 20.32 34.45
C ASN A 125 17.19 19.71 34.48
N VAL A 126 16.49 19.72 33.34
CA VAL A 126 15.13 19.18 33.26
C VAL A 126 15.14 17.65 33.36
N ARG A 127 16.13 16.99 32.77
CA ARG A 127 16.30 15.53 32.87
C ARG A 127 16.52 15.08 34.31
N TYR A 128 17.25 15.85 35.11
CA TYR A 128 17.41 15.57 36.54
C TYR A 128 16.08 15.65 37.29
N VAL A 129 15.28 16.68 37.01
CA VAL A 129 13.93 16.84 37.60
C VAL A 129 12.98 15.73 37.16
N LEU A 130 13.03 15.32 35.89
CA LEU A 130 12.26 14.16 35.42
C LEU A 130 12.68 12.87 36.15
N ALA A 131 13.98 12.66 36.33
CA ALA A 131 14.51 11.50 37.02
C ALA A 131 14.12 11.46 38.50
N SER A 132 14.10 12.61 39.19
CA SER A 132 13.64 12.67 40.59
C SER A 132 12.14 12.36 40.74
N GLN A 133 11.36 12.50 39.67
CA GLN A 133 9.96 12.08 39.57
C GLN A 133 9.79 10.66 39.02
N GLY A 134 10.88 9.91 38.80
CA GLY A 134 10.83 8.55 38.23
C GLY A 134 10.45 8.49 36.75
N LYS A 135 10.56 9.60 36.01
CA LYS A 135 10.16 9.72 34.60
C LYS A 135 11.37 9.74 33.67
N SER A 136 11.25 9.07 32.53
CA SER A 136 12.25 9.12 31.46
C SER A 136 11.97 10.29 30.50
N PRO A 137 13.00 10.90 29.89
CA PRO A 137 12.78 11.90 28.86
C PRO A 137 12.08 11.32 27.62
N PRO A 138 11.36 12.14 26.83
CA PRO A 138 10.68 11.68 25.62
C PRO A 138 11.65 11.12 24.58
N VAL A 139 11.12 10.26 23.70
CA VAL A 139 11.83 9.70 22.55
C VAL A 139 12.21 10.82 21.57
N ILE A 140 13.44 10.78 21.04
CA ILE A 140 13.87 11.73 20.01
C ILE A 140 13.29 11.31 18.67
N ASN A 141 12.74 12.28 17.93
CA ASN A 141 12.32 12.03 16.56
C ASN A 141 13.50 11.85 15.62
N VAL A 142 13.45 10.79 14.80
CA VAL A 142 14.36 10.51 13.69
C VAL A 142 13.65 10.88 12.39
N GLU A 143 13.99 12.03 11.81
CA GLU A 143 13.20 12.62 10.72
C GLU A 143 13.06 11.74 9.47
N THR A 144 14.00 10.81 9.24
CA THR A 144 13.98 9.87 8.12
C THR A 144 12.98 8.72 8.28
N ARG A 145 12.36 8.55 9.46
CA ARG A 145 11.37 7.49 9.73
C ARG A 145 10.11 8.10 10.31
N TRP A 146 9.02 8.12 9.55
CA TRP A 146 7.78 8.78 9.99
C TRP A 146 7.27 8.25 11.34
N SER A 147 7.44 6.95 11.62
CA SER A 147 6.95 6.30 12.85
C SER A 147 7.62 6.85 14.12
N SER A 148 8.84 7.39 14.04
CA SER A 148 9.44 8.06 15.21
C SER A 148 8.78 9.39 15.54
N THR A 149 8.07 10.01 14.59
CA THR A 149 7.26 11.21 14.89
C THR A 149 6.10 10.82 15.79
N HIS A 150 5.40 9.71 15.49
CA HIS A 150 4.39 9.17 16.41
C HIS A 150 5.00 8.87 17.78
N ASP A 151 6.14 8.20 17.85
CA ASP A 151 6.74 7.79 19.14
C ASP A 151 7.23 8.97 19.98
N MET A 152 7.74 10.00 19.33
CA MET A 152 8.06 11.27 19.98
C MET A 152 6.80 11.91 20.56
N LEU A 153 5.71 12.02 19.78
CA LEU A 153 4.47 12.66 20.22
C LEU A 153 3.79 11.86 21.33
N ASP A 154 3.70 10.53 21.20
CA ASP A 154 3.13 9.63 22.22
C ASP A 154 3.93 9.68 23.54
N SER A 155 5.26 9.66 23.47
CA SER A 155 6.10 9.81 24.66
C SER A 155 6.01 11.20 25.29
N LEU A 156 5.80 12.24 24.49
CA LEU A 156 5.57 13.60 24.99
C LEU A 156 4.23 13.72 25.72
N LEU A 157 3.16 13.10 25.20
CA LEU A 157 1.84 13.08 25.85
C LEU A 157 1.86 12.42 27.23
N LYS A 158 2.66 11.35 27.40
CA LYS A 158 2.85 10.71 28.71
C LYS A 158 3.46 11.66 29.76
N LEU A 159 4.12 12.73 29.32
CA LEU A 159 4.70 13.77 30.17
C LEU A 159 3.88 15.06 30.20
N LYS A 160 2.67 15.10 29.63
CA LYS A 160 1.85 16.32 29.52
C LYS A 160 1.66 17.03 30.86
N GLU A 161 1.18 16.32 31.88
CA GLU A 161 0.94 16.89 33.21
C GLU A 161 2.23 17.43 33.84
N THR A 162 3.34 16.70 33.71
CA THR A 162 4.64 17.18 34.20
C THR A 162 5.14 18.40 33.44
N CYS A 163 4.90 18.48 32.13
CA CYS A 163 5.23 19.70 31.38
C CYS A 163 4.47 20.92 31.91
N ILE A 164 3.19 20.75 32.25
CA ILE A 164 2.33 21.81 32.80
C ILE A 164 2.82 22.21 34.21
N GLU A 165 3.15 21.25 35.07
CA GLU A 165 3.72 21.51 36.41
C GLU A 165 5.07 22.27 36.33
N LEU A 166 5.94 21.85 35.42
CA LEU A 166 7.26 22.47 35.22
C LEU A 166 7.16 23.87 34.62
N GLU A 167 6.13 24.13 33.82
CA GLU A 167 5.81 25.46 33.31
C GLU A 167 5.31 26.38 34.43
N ASN A 168 4.37 25.91 35.25
CA ASN A 168 3.82 26.66 36.38
C ASN A 168 4.90 27.02 37.42
N SER A 169 5.88 26.13 37.63
CA SER A 169 7.03 26.35 38.50
C SER A 169 8.17 27.15 37.85
N LYS A 170 8.01 27.61 36.60
CA LYS A 170 8.99 28.39 35.81
C LYS A 170 10.33 27.68 35.57
N VAL A 171 10.39 26.36 35.79
CA VAL A 171 11.57 25.51 35.51
C VAL A 171 11.71 25.28 34.00
N LEU A 172 10.58 25.27 33.30
CA LEU A 172 10.50 25.06 31.87
C LEU A 172 9.65 26.15 31.22
N LYS A 173 10.01 26.55 29.99
CA LYS A 173 9.18 27.40 29.15
C LYS A 173 8.61 26.53 28.03
N THR A 174 7.32 26.21 28.08
CA THR A 174 6.69 25.54 26.95
C THR A 174 6.30 26.59 25.91
N ASN A 175 6.17 26.15 24.67
CA ASN A 175 5.50 26.93 23.62
C ASN A 175 4.21 26.22 23.17
N LEU A 176 3.71 25.25 23.96
CA LEU A 176 2.53 24.45 23.60
C LEU A 176 1.34 24.95 24.40
N THR A 177 0.44 25.63 23.71
CA THR A 177 -0.86 26.03 24.28
C THR A 177 -1.73 24.80 24.55
N PRO A 178 -2.80 24.91 25.37
CA PRO A 178 -3.78 23.83 25.53
C PRO A 178 -4.34 23.32 24.20
N HIS A 179 -4.56 24.22 23.23
CA HIS A 179 -4.95 23.86 21.88
C HIS A 179 -3.88 23.01 21.18
N ASN A 180 -2.60 23.36 21.29
CA ASN A 180 -1.53 22.56 20.68
C ASN A 180 -1.43 21.16 21.29
N TRP A 181 -1.66 21.01 22.60
CA TRP A 181 -1.72 19.70 23.24
C TRP A 181 -2.86 18.84 22.68
N ASN A 182 -4.05 19.41 22.50
CA ASN A 182 -5.17 18.74 21.84
C ASN A 182 -4.82 18.33 20.39
N CYS A 183 -4.11 19.18 19.64
CA CYS A 183 -3.61 18.82 18.32
C CYS A 183 -2.61 17.65 18.36
N VAL A 184 -1.73 17.59 19.37
CA VAL A 184 -0.80 16.46 19.55
C VAL A 184 -1.57 15.18 19.85
N GLU A 185 -2.57 15.23 20.72
CA GLU A 185 -3.45 14.09 21.03
C GLU A 185 -4.15 13.56 19.77
N ASN A 186 -4.75 14.46 18.99
CA ASN A 186 -5.38 14.11 17.72
C ASN A 186 -4.39 13.49 16.73
N LEU A 187 -3.18 14.04 16.58
CA LEU A 187 -2.15 13.47 15.71
C LEU A 187 -1.74 12.06 16.15
N VAL A 188 -1.51 11.85 17.46
CA VAL A 188 -1.17 10.52 17.97
C VAL A 188 -2.30 9.53 17.72
N ALA A 189 -3.54 9.93 17.97
CA ALA A 189 -4.72 9.10 17.76
C ALA A 189 -4.88 8.69 16.28
N LEU A 190 -4.66 9.62 15.35
CA LEU A 190 -4.73 9.35 13.90
C LEU A 190 -3.56 8.52 13.38
N LEU A 191 -2.34 8.77 13.87
CA LEU A 191 -1.13 8.07 13.41
C LEU A 191 -1.00 6.65 13.97
N LYS A 192 -1.62 6.36 15.13
CA LYS A 192 -1.53 5.06 15.78
C LYS A 192 -2.06 3.91 14.93
N PRO A 193 -3.28 3.97 14.34
CA PRO A 193 -3.75 2.97 13.40
C PRO A 193 -2.79 2.77 12.22
N ALA A 194 -2.30 3.85 11.62
CA ALA A 194 -1.36 3.78 10.49
C ALA A 194 -0.04 3.08 10.88
N LYS A 195 0.42 3.27 12.11
CA LYS A 195 1.65 2.64 12.61
C LYS A 195 1.46 1.13 12.75
N VAL A 196 0.33 0.72 13.33
CA VAL A 196 -0.03 -0.70 13.47
C VAL A 196 -0.17 -1.35 12.10
N THR A 197 -0.89 -0.73 11.17
CA THR A 197 -1.05 -1.24 9.81
C THR A 197 0.26 -1.34 9.04
N THR A 198 1.18 -0.38 9.22
CA THR A 198 2.53 -0.45 8.62
C THR A 198 3.31 -1.66 9.14
N MET A 199 3.21 -1.99 10.43
CA MET A 199 3.85 -3.19 10.98
C MET A 199 3.27 -4.48 10.38
N ILE A 200 1.97 -4.51 10.11
CA ILE A 200 1.33 -5.65 9.42
C ILE A 200 1.87 -5.75 7.99
N PHE A 201 1.99 -4.64 7.26
CA PHE A 201 2.49 -4.65 5.89
C PHE A 201 3.98 -4.96 5.76
N GLN A 202 4.72 -4.90 6.86
CA GLN A 202 6.13 -5.30 6.92
C GLN A 202 6.30 -6.80 7.21
N ASN A 203 5.22 -7.55 7.39
CA ASN A 203 5.27 -9.00 7.53
C ASN A 203 5.76 -9.65 6.22
N GLU A 204 6.72 -10.57 6.34
CA GLU A 204 7.29 -11.32 5.22
C GLU A 204 6.24 -12.11 4.42
N PHE A 205 5.18 -12.57 5.10
CA PHE A 205 4.12 -13.39 4.51
C PHE A 205 2.83 -12.60 4.28
N LEU A 206 2.91 -11.28 4.11
CA LEU A 206 1.74 -10.44 3.86
C LEU A 206 0.94 -10.95 2.65
N THR A 207 -0.29 -11.39 2.89
CA THR A 207 -1.21 -11.80 1.82
C THR A 207 -2.04 -10.62 1.31
N ALA A 208 -2.53 -10.70 0.07
CA ALA A 208 -3.46 -9.71 -0.49
C ALA A 208 -4.73 -9.54 0.38
N ARG A 209 -5.17 -10.64 1.01
CA ARG A 209 -6.27 -10.63 1.99
C ARG A 209 -5.93 -9.77 3.21
N GLU A 210 -4.82 -10.07 3.89
CA GLU A 210 -4.41 -9.33 5.09
C GLU A 210 -4.14 -7.85 4.78
N PHE A 211 -3.56 -7.59 3.61
CA PHE A 211 -3.42 -6.24 3.07
C PHE A 211 -4.78 -5.52 3.04
N TYR A 212 -5.77 -6.11 2.36
CA TYR A 212 -7.08 -5.49 2.19
C TYR A 212 -7.83 -5.32 3.51
N GLU A 213 -7.83 -6.35 4.37
CA GLU A 213 -8.46 -6.32 5.69
C GLU A 213 -7.83 -5.23 6.57
N SER A 214 -6.50 -5.17 6.62
CA SER A 214 -5.77 -4.21 7.48
C SER A 214 -5.87 -2.77 6.97
N TRP A 215 -5.89 -2.57 5.65
CA TRP A 215 -6.14 -1.24 5.08
C TRP A 215 -7.58 -0.79 5.33
N THR A 216 -8.55 -1.69 5.20
CA THR A 216 -9.96 -1.39 5.47
C THR A 216 -10.17 -1.05 6.95
N LYS A 217 -9.53 -1.80 7.86
CA LYS A 217 -9.52 -1.47 9.28
C LYS A 217 -8.91 -0.10 9.56
N LEU A 218 -7.77 0.22 8.95
CA LEU A 218 -7.13 1.54 9.05
C LEU A 218 -8.11 2.67 8.67
N LYS A 219 -8.83 2.50 7.56
CA LYS A 219 -9.84 3.46 7.10
C LYS A 219 -10.91 3.69 8.17
N PHE A 220 -11.50 2.62 8.72
CA PHE A 220 -12.52 2.75 9.76
C PHE A 220 -11.99 3.37 11.05
N ASP A 221 -10.78 3.00 11.48
CA ASP A 221 -10.16 3.56 12.68
C ASP A 221 -9.92 5.07 12.54
N ILE A 222 -9.52 5.55 11.36
CA ILE A 222 -9.36 6.98 11.10
C ILE A 222 -10.73 7.68 11.00
N GLU A 223 -11.70 7.09 10.29
CA GLU A 223 -13.04 7.65 10.10
C GLU A 223 -13.79 7.86 11.43
N ALA A 224 -13.56 6.98 12.42
CA ALA A 224 -14.15 7.09 13.74
C ALA A 224 -13.85 8.41 14.46
N HIS A 225 -12.76 9.12 14.10
CA HIS A 225 -12.36 10.37 14.73
C HIS A 225 -13.19 11.60 14.29
N LYS A 226 -13.92 11.52 13.18
CA LYS A 226 -14.92 12.51 12.69
C LYS A 226 -14.46 13.97 12.77
N ASN A 227 -13.21 14.27 12.40
CA ASN A 227 -12.66 15.63 12.43
C ASN A 227 -12.02 16.03 11.07
N PRO A 228 -11.77 17.32 10.80
CA PRO A 228 -11.23 17.75 9.51
C PRO A 228 -9.87 17.11 9.15
N GLN A 229 -9.03 16.86 10.15
CA GLN A 229 -7.75 16.19 9.95
C GLN A 229 -7.92 14.71 9.59
N SER A 230 -8.90 14.03 10.18
CA SER A 230 -9.21 12.65 9.83
C SER A 230 -9.71 12.55 8.40
N LYS A 231 -10.56 13.48 7.94
CA LYS A 231 -11.00 13.52 6.53
C LYS A 231 -9.82 13.72 5.57
N LEU A 232 -8.97 14.71 5.83
CA LEU A 232 -7.75 14.92 5.02
C LEU A 232 -6.88 13.66 4.97
N PHE A 233 -6.72 12.96 6.09
CA PHE A 233 -5.91 11.75 6.13
C PHE A 233 -6.59 10.58 5.39
N LEU A 234 -7.92 10.44 5.49
CA LEU A 234 -8.70 9.46 4.74
C LEU A 234 -8.53 9.62 3.23
N ASP A 235 -8.62 10.85 2.73
CA ASP A 235 -8.48 11.14 1.31
C ASP A 235 -7.09 10.69 0.81
N LEU A 236 -6.04 10.99 1.58
CA LEU A 236 -4.66 10.59 1.27
C LEU A 236 -4.45 9.07 1.26
N ILE A 237 -5.01 8.34 2.22
CA ILE A 237 -4.87 6.87 2.25
C ILE A 237 -5.73 6.20 1.18
N GLU A 238 -6.86 6.78 0.76
CA GLU A 238 -7.74 6.19 -0.24
C GLU A 238 -7.14 6.31 -1.65
N ILE A 239 -6.54 7.46 -1.98
CA ILE A 239 -5.76 7.65 -3.22
C ILE A 239 -4.69 6.56 -3.33
N ARG A 240 -3.91 6.36 -2.26
CA ARG A 240 -2.82 5.37 -2.21
C ARG A 240 -3.34 3.92 -2.22
N LYS A 241 -4.51 3.65 -1.63
CA LYS A 241 -5.17 2.34 -1.69
C LYS A 241 -5.55 2.00 -3.13
N ASN A 242 -6.15 2.94 -3.84
CA ASN A 242 -6.60 2.73 -5.22
C ASN A 242 -5.42 2.47 -6.15
N GLN A 243 -4.28 3.14 -5.95
CA GLN A 243 -3.04 2.85 -6.68
C GLN A 243 -2.55 1.40 -6.49
N LEU A 244 -2.71 0.82 -5.30
CA LEU A 244 -2.39 -0.59 -5.06
C LEU A 244 -3.43 -1.53 -5.68
N LEU A 245 -4.71 -1.16 -5.61
CA LEU A 245 -5.79 -1.94 -6.20
C LEU A 245 -5.88 -1.81 -7.73
N GLN A 246 -5.10 -0.96 -8.38
CA GLN A 246 -4.99 -0.96 -9.84
C GLN A 246 -4.11 -2.09 -10.37
N GLN A 247 -3.29 -2.72 -9.52
CA GLN A 247 -2.37 -3.77 -9.92
C GLN A 247 -3.10 -5.11 -10.14
N ASP A 248 -2.97 -5.67 -11.34
CA ASP A 248 -3.67 -6.89 -11.74
C ASP A 248 -3.38 -8.07 -10.81
N ALA A 249 -2.13 -8.24 -10.38
CA ALA A 249 -1.75 -9.27 -9.42
C ALA A 249 -2.48 -9.16 -8.07
N ILE A 250 -2.70 -7.95 -7.57
CA ILE A 250 -3.40 -7.72 -6.30
C ILE A 250 -4.91 -7.95 -6.50
N LEU A 251 -5.49 -7.42 -7.59
CA LEU A 251 -6.90 -7.63 -7.91
C LEU A 251 -7.22 -9.10 -8.17
N ALA A 252 -6.37 -9.80 -8.92
CA ALA A 252 -6.50 -11.23 -9.17
C ALA A 252 -6.43 -12.02 -7.87
N ALA A 253 -5.47 -11.71 -7.00
CA ALA A 253 -5.41 -12.34 -5.69
C ALA A 253 -6.72 -12.14 -4.92
N LEU A 254 -7.27 -10.92 -4.87
CA LEU A 254 -8.54 -10.62 -4.21
C LEU A 254 -9.75 -11.29 -4.88
N TYR A 255 -9.80 -11.32 -6.21
CA TYR A 255 -10.86 -11.96 -6.99
C TYR A 255 -10.95 -13.47 -6.70
N MET A 256 -9.80 -14.12 -6.51
CA MET A 256 -9.71 -15.54 -6.18
C MET A 256 -10.20 -15.88 -4.77
N TYR A 257 -10.32 -14.90 -3.87
CA TYR A 257 -10.95 -15.10 -2.57
C TYR A 257 -12.47 -14.91 -2.67
N PRO A 258 -13.30 -15.94 -2.38
CA PRO A 258 -14.76 -15.84 -2.53
C PRO A 258 -15.40 -14.67 -1.76
N ARG A 259 -14.81 -14.29 -0.62
CA ARG A 259 -15.29 -13.17 0.22
C ARG A 259 -15.03 -11.79 -0.37
N TYR A 260 -14.03 -11.64 -1.22
CA TYR A 260 -13.64 -10.35 -1.81
C TYR A 260 -13.92 -10.28 -3.31
N LYS A 261 -14.35 -11.39 -3.93
CA LYS A 261 -14.75 -11.45 -5.35
C LYS A 261 -15.75 -10.35 -5.73
N SER A 262 -16.73 -10.07 -4.86
CA SER A 262 -17.74 -9.03 -5.08
C SER A 262 -17.24 -7.60 -4.85
N LEU A 263 -16.01 -7.42 -4.34
CA LEU A 263 -15.40 -6.10 -4.11
C LEU A 263 -14.57 -5.64 -5.31
N VAL A 264 -14.26 -6.52 -6.24
CA VAL A 264 -13.62 -6.18 -7.52
C VAL A 264 -14.67 -5.54 -8.41
N ASN A 265 -14.37 -4.38 -9.01
CA ASN A 265 -15.34 -3.73 -9.88
C ASN A 265 -15.66 -4.64 -11.07
N PRO A 266 -16.94 -4.74 -11.48
CA PRO A 266 -17.32 -5.57 -12.62
C PRO A 266 -16.56 -5.23 -13.91
N SER A 267 -16.17 -3.96 -14.10
CA SER A 267 -15.36 -3.49 -15.24
C SER A 267 -13.94 -4.06 -15.25
N ASP A 268 -13.38 -4.41 -14.09
CA ASP A 268 -12.02 -4.95 -13.95
C ASP A 268 -11.99 -6.48 -14.13
N VAL A 269 -13.13 -7.15 -14.07
CA VAL A 269 -13.20 -8.63 -14.10
C VAL A 269 -12.61 -9.25 -15.37
N PRO A 270 -12.85 -8.74 -16.60
CA PRO A 270 -12.22 -9.27 -17.81
C PRO A 270 -10.69 -9.21 -17.74
N ARG A 271 -10.14 -8.03 -17.43
CA ARG A 271 -8.70 -7.80 -17.23
C ARG A 271 -8.10 -8.76 -16.20
N VAL A 272 -8.77 -8.92 -15.06
CA VAL A 272 -8.33 -9.84 -13.99
C VAL A 272 -8.32 -11.30 -14.45
N ARG A 273 -9.33 -11.73 -15.21
CA ARG A 273 -9.39 -13.10 -15.74
C ARG A 273 -8.28 -13.38 -16.74
N GLU A 274 -8.01 -12.43 -17.64
CA GLU A 274 -6.91 -12.52 -18.60
C GLU A 274 -5.57 -12.63 -17.89
N PHE A 275 -5.35 -11.82 -16.86
CA PHE A 275 -4.16 -11.91 -16.01
C PHE A 275 -4.03 -13.28 -15.33
N ILE A 276 -5.10 -13.82 -14.74
CA ILE A 276 -5.05 -15.17 -14.12
C ILE A 276 -4.69 -16.24 -15.17
N ILE A 277 -5.23 -16.13 -16.38
CA ILE A 277 -4.94 -17.04 -17.49
C ILE A 277 -3.48 -16.93 -17.91
N SER A 278 -2.92 -15.72 -18.03
CA SER A 278 -1.52 -15.52 -18.40
C SER A 278 -0.57 -16.13 -17.36
N VAL A 279 -0.87 -15.98 -16.07
CA VAL A 279 -0.10 -16.61 -14.98
C VAL A 279 -0.19 -18.13 -15.03
N ALA A 280 -1.38 -18.68 -15.29
CA ALA A 280 -1.58 -20.12 -15.44
C ALA A 280 -0.80 -20.69 -16.63
N LYS A 281 -0.78 -19.98 -17.77
CA LYS A 281 0.02 -20.33 -18.95
C LYS A 281 1.52 -20.30 -18.63
N LYS A 282 2.01 -19.24 -17.98
CA LYS A 282 3.42 -19.12 -17.55
C LYS A 282 3.83 -20.28 -16.65
N ARG A 283 3.01 -20.62 -15.64
CA ARG A 283 3.26 -21.77 -14.76
C ARG A 283 3.34 -23.09 -15.53
N ARG A 284 2.43 -23.33 -16.48
CA ARG A 284 2.42 -24.56 -17.29
C ARG A 284 3.67 -24.68 -18.15
N LEU A 285 4.10 -23.60 -18.80
CA LEU A 285 5.33 -23.57 -19.60
C LEU A 285 6.57 -23.88 -18.74
N LEU A 286 6.62 -23.37 -17.51
CA LEU A 286 7.71 -23.66 -16.58
C LEU A 286 7.74 -25.15 -16.17
N LEU A 287 6.56 -25.77 -15.95
CA LEU A 287 6.47 -27.19 -15.64
C LEU A 287 6.92 -28.06 -16.82
N ILE A 288 6.45 -27.76 -18.03
CA ILE A 288 6.86 -28.48 -19.25
C ILE A 288 8.38 -28.39 -19.46
N ARG A 289 8.99 -27.23 -19.18
CA ARG A 289 10.46 -27.09 -19.28
C ARG A 289 11.20 -27.91 -18.25
N GLN A 290 10.69 -27.99 -17.01
CA GLN A 290 11.27 -28.86 -15.99
C GLN A 290 11.15 -30.34 -16.39
N GLU A 291 10.03 -30.74 -16.98
CA GLU A 291 9.80 -32.08 -17.52
C GLU A 291 10.72 -32.37 -18.72
N ASN A 292 10.89 -31.41 -19.64
CA ASN A 292 11.74 -31.54 -20.83
C ASN A 292 13.25 -31.47 -20.52
N GLU A 293 13.65 -30.81 -19.42
CA GLU A 293 15.01 -30.90 -18.88
C GLU A 293 15.30 -32.28 -18.27
N SER A 294 14.25 -33.04 -17.92
CA SER A 294 14.35 -34.44 -17.48
C SER A 294 14.09 -35.49 -18.58
N ASP A 295 13.35 -35.16 -19.63
CA ASP A 295 13.01 -36.05 -20.76
C ASP A 295 13.01 -35.26 -22.09
N GLU A 296 13.92 -35.61 -23.00
CA GLU A 296 13.91 -35.14 -24.39
C GLU A 296 12.59 -35.59 -25.08
N TYR A 297 11.93 -34.70 -25.88
CA TYR A 297 10.72 -34.90 -26.75
C TYR A 297 9.33 -34.61 -26.07
N VAL A 298 8.34 -33.78 -26.52
CA VAL A 298 7.71 -33.43 -27.83
C VAL A 298 6.70 -32.25 -27.75
N ALA A 299 6.64 -31.47 -28.86
CA ALA A 299 5.57 -30.76 -29.62
C ALA A 299 4.43 -29.87 -29.03
N SER A 300 4.10 -28.90 -29.89
CA SER A 300 2.93 -28.02 -30.01
C SER A 300 1.62 -28.50 -29.37
N ILE A 301 0.99 -27.62 -28.58
CA ILE A 301 -0.38 -27.82 -28.07
C ILE A 301 -1.22 -26.57 -28.37
N ASP A 302 -2.19 -26.74 -29.28
CA ASP A 302 -3.38 -25.89 -29.39
C ASP A 302 -4.26 -26.08 -28.15
N LEU A 303 -4.65 -24.98 -27.52
CA LEU A 303 -5.58 -24.98 -26.38
C LEU A 303 -7.01 -24.97 -26.91
N GLU A 304 -7.67 -26.12 -26.97
CA GLU A 304 -9.13 -26.15 -26.90
C GLU A 304 -9.55 -25.74 -25.48
N ILE A 305 -10.09 -24.53 -25.38
CA ILE A 305 -10.75 -23.99 -24.19
C ILE A 305 -12.02 -24.82 -23.96
N PRO A 306 -12.21 -25.47 -22.80
CA PRO A 306 -13.53 -25.97 -22.43
C PRO A 306 -14.48 -24.78 -22.40
N GLY A 307 -15.40 -24.75 -23.35
CA GLY A 307 -16.35 -23.66 -23.53
C GLY A 307 -17.02 -23.28 -22.22
N CYS A 308 -17.27 -21.99 -22.10
CA CYS A 308 -18.05 -21.27 -21.09
C CYS A 308 -19.29 -22.06 -20.60
N ALA A 309 -19.09 -23.08 -19.77
CA ALA A 309 -20.15 -23.68 -18.98
C ALA A 309 -20.20 -22.85 -17.70
N GLY A 310 -21.30 -22.11 -17.54
CA GLY A 310 -21.49 -21.16 -16.45
C GLY A 310 -21.04 -21.73 -15.11
N ASP A 311 -20.29 -20.91 -14.38
CA ASP A 311 -19.82 -21.22 -13.03
C ASP A 311 -21.03 -21.72 -12.20
N PRO A 312 -21.02 -22.97 -11.71
CA PRO A 312 -22.10 -23.53 -10.89
C PRO A 312 -22.41 -22.64 -9.67
N TYR A 313 -21.44 -21.86 -9.19
CA TYR A 313 -21.65 -20.89 -8.12
C TYR A 313 -22.34 -19.61 -8.59
N GLU A 314 -22.13 -19.13 -9.82
CA GLU A 314 -22.89 -17.98 -10.35
C GLU A 314 -24.37 -18.33 -10.52
N SER A 315 -24.67 -19.52 -11.02
CA SER A 315 -26.07 -19.96 -11.19
C SER A 315 -26.80 -20.08 -9.84
N LEU A 316 -26.09 -20.47 -8.77
CA LEU A 316 -26.61 -20.45 -7.40
C LEU A 316 -26.89 -19.02 -6.91
N LEU A 317 -25.98 -18.06 -7.13
CA LEU A 317 -26.16 -16.66 -6.71
C LEU A 317 -27.31 -15.96 -7.43
N VAL A 318 -27.48 -16.21 -8.73
CA VAL A 318 -28.58 -15.67 -9.55
C VAL A 318 -29.94 -16.30 -9.14
N SER A 319 -29.94 -17.57 -8.71
CA SER A 319 -31.16 -18.24 -8.25
C SER A 319 -31.66 -17.74 -6.88
N SER A 320 -30.76 -17.34 -5.98
CA SER A 320 -31.09 -16.73 -4.69
C SER A 320 -31.64 -15.31 -4.82
N ASP A 321 -31.19 -14.52 -5.80
CA ASP A 321 -31.72 -13.16 -6.04
C ASP A 321 -33.13 -13.17 -6.67
N ARG A 322 -33.46 -14.21 -7.44
CA ARG A 322 -34.81 -14.37 -8.03
C ARG A 322 -35.86 -14.81 -7.01
N THR A 323 -35.47 -15.60 -6.01
CA THR A 323 -36.37 -16.03 -4.93
C THR A 323 -36.70 -14.86 -3.99
N MET A 324 -35.74 -14.00 -3.65
CA MET A 324 -36.03 -12.82 -2.82
C MET A 324 -36.88 -11.75 -3.52
N ARG A 325 -36.78 -11.60 -4.85
CA ARG A 325 -37.62 -10.66 -5.63
C ARG A 325 -39.05 -11.16 -5.89
N THR A 326 -39.29 -12.47 -5.81
CA THR A 326 -40.62 -13.05 -6.01
C THR A 326 -41.44 -13.05 -4.72
N ASP A 327 -40.80 -13.28 -3.56
CA ASP A 327 -41.48 -13.21 -2.25
C ASP A 327 -41.88 -11.77 -1.86
N ALA A 328 -41.13 -10.75 -2.28
CA ALA A 328 -41.50 -9.35 -2.07
C ALA A 328 -42.70 -8.87 -2.91
N ARG A 329 -43.09 -9.61 -3.95
CA ARG A 329 -44.23 -9.28 -4.83
C ARG A 329 -45.53 -9.99 -4.45
N VAL A 330 -45.46 -11.02 -3.60
CA VAL A 330 -46.63 -11.83 -3.20
C VAL A 330 -47.25 -11.36 -1.87
N ASN A 331 -46.50 -10.66 -1.01
CA ASN A 331 -47.01 -10.11 0.26
C ASN A 331 -47.51 -8.64 0.19
N GLY A 332 -47.75 -8.14 -1.02
CA GLY A 332 -48.29 -6.79 -1.26
C GLY A 332 -49.63 -6.82 -1.99
N LYS A 333 -50.63 -7.48 -1.39
CA LYS A 333 -52.06 -7.29 -1.71
C LYS A 333 -52.90 -7.37 -0.45
#